data_AF-A0A2X2DP00-F1
#
_entry.id   AF-A0A2X2DP00-F1
#
_cell.length_a   1.000
_cell.length_b   1.000
_cell.length_c   1.000
_cell.angle_alpha   90.00
_cell.angle_beta   90.00
_cell.angle_gamma   90.00
#
_symmetry.space_group_name_H-M   'P 1'
#
loop_
_entity.id
_entity.type
_entity.pdbx_description
1 polymer ?
#
loop_
_entity_poly.entity_id
_entity_poly.type
_entity_poly.pdbx_seq_one_letter_code
_entity_poly.pdbx_strand_id
1 'polypeptide(L)' 'MAKITSIAQTDRESLFYINSKAIPIAESKNNSIHISIKSVFKLFYRPHGLTETVEEATKKIIFSINNKKEMIIKKQL' A
#
# COMPACT_ATOMS: atom_id res chain seq x y z
N MET A 1 -22.28 -15.79 5.00
CA MET A 1 -20.99 -16.22 4.40
C MET A 1 -20.27 -15.00 3.89
N ALA A 2 -19.11 -14.65 4.44
CA ALA A 2 -18.31 -13.53 3.94
C ALA A 2 -17.88 -13.85 2.51
N LYS A 3 -18.27 -13.01 1.55
CA LYS A 3 -17.85 -13.13 0.16
C LYS A 3 -16.35 -12.82 0.15
N ILE A 4 -15.52 -13.86 0.16
CA ILE A 4 -14.08 -13.71 -0.09
C ILE A 4 -13.99 -13.29 -1.55
N THR A 5 -13.92 -11.98 -1.80
CA THR A 5 -13.64 -11.44 -3.13
C THR A 5 -12.34 -12.09 -3.57
N SER A 6 -12.42 -12.89 -4.63
CA SER A 6 -11.26 -13.54 -5.22
C SER A 6 -10.19 -12.47 -5.46
N ILE A 7 -9.03 -12.64 -4.84
CA ILE A 7 -7.83 -11.83 -5.06
C ILE A 7 -7.27 -11.98 -6.50
N ALA A 8 -7.97 -12.72 -7.37
CA ALA A 8 -7.58 -13.11 -8.71
C ALA A 8 -7.68 -11.99 -9.76
N GLN A 9 -7.19 -10.79 -9.46
CA GLN A 9 -6.74 -9.93 -10.56
C GLN A 9 -5.43 -10.51 -11.07
N THR A 10 -5.38 -10.86 -12.36
CA THR A 10 -4.21 -11.48 -12.99
C THR A 10 -3.34 -10.48 -13.75
N ASP A 11 -3.89 -9.30 -14.03
CA ASP A 11 -3.33 -8.25 -14.89
C ASP A 11 -2.61 -7.13 -14.10
N ARG A 12 -2.77 -7.08 -12.77
CA ARG A 12 -2.21 -6.02 -11.93
C ARG A 12 -1.98 -6.47 -10.50
N GLU A 13 -1.10 -5.74 -9.82
CA GLU A 13 -0.89 -5.93 -8.39
C GLU A 13 -2.07 -5.39 -7.58
N SER A 14 -2.37 -6.05 -6.47
CA SER A 14 -3.36 -5.58 -5.49
C SER A 14 -2.65 -5.01 -4.28
N LEU A 15 -3.09 -3.82 -3.82
CA LEU A 15 -2.58 -3.17 -2.62
C LEU A 15 -3.50 -3.43 -1.43
N PHE A 16 -2.95 -4.07 -0.40
CA PHE A 16 -3.56 -4.24 0.91
C PHE A 16 -2.75 -3.54 1.98
N TYR A 17 -3.33 -3.41 3.17
CA TYR A 17 -2.65 -2.80 4.32
C TYR A 17 -2.71 -3.73 5.52
N ILE A 18 -1.55 -4.08 6.07
CA ILE A 18 -1.45 -4.76 7.35
C ILE A 18 -1.40 -3.69 8.44
N ASN A 19 -2.37 -3.74 9.35
CA ASN A 19 -2.47 -2.83 10.48
C ASN A 19 -2.02 -3.56 11.75
N SER A 20 -0.94 -3.09 12.36
CA SER A 20 -0.49 -3.56 13.68
C SER A 20 -0.70 -2.46 14.72
N LYS A 21 -1.35 -2.77 15.83
CA LYS A 21 -1.58 -1.85 16.93
C LYS A 21 -0.88 -2.39 18.17
N ALA A 22 0.15 -1.70 18.62
CA ALA A 22 0.78 -1.97 19.91
C ALA A 22 -0.07 -1.30 20.99
N ILE A 23 -0.70 -2.12 21.83
CA ILE A 23 -1.46 -1.65 22.99
C ILE A 23 -0.48 -1.52 24.16
N PRO A 24 -0.25 -0.30 24.68
CA PRO A 24 0.65 -0.11 25.81
C PRO A 24 0.00 -0.65 27.08
N ILE A 25 0.78 -1.40 27.86
CA ILE A 25 0.41 -1.75 29.23
C ILE A 25 0.88 -0.59 30.11
N ALA A 26 -0.02 0.06 30.82
CA ALA A 26 0.34 1.14 31.73
C ALA A 26 -0.55 1.11 32.98
N GLU A 27 0.06 1.30 34.14
CA GLU A 27 -0.66 1.52 35.38
C GLU A 27 -1.19 2.96 35.43
N SER A 28 -2.48 3.09 35.70
CA SER A 28 -3.15 4.39 35.78
C SER A 28 -2.70 5.14 37.05
N LYS A 29 -1.72 6.02 36.90
CA LYS A 29 -1.40 7.05 37.90
C LYS A 29 -2.07 8.36 37.52
N ASN A 30 -2.45 9.18 38.52
CA ASN A 30 -3.04 10.50 38.29
C ASN A 30 -2.12 11.34 37.38
N ASN A 31 -2.71 11.91 36.32
CA ASN A 31 -2.05 12.70 35.26
C ASN A 31 -0.98 11.93 34.46
N SER A 32 -1.40 10.96 33.64
CA SER A 32 -0.50 10.24 32.73
C SER A 32 -0.91 10.35 31.25
N ILE A 33 0.08 10.37 30.36
CA ILE A 33 -0.09 10.31 28.90
C ILE A 33 0.28 8.90 28.45
N HIS A 34 -0.64 8.25 27.74
CA HIS A 34 -0.38 6.96 27.12
C HIS A 34 -0.10 7.14 25.63
N ILE A 35 1.06 6.66 25.19
CA ILE A 35 1.46 6.66 23.79
C ILE A 35 1.33 5.24 23.26
N SER A 36 0.49 5.07 22.24
CA SER A 36 0.33 3.81 21.52
C SER A 36 0.90 3.92 20.12
N ILE A 37 1.46 2.83 19.60
CA ILE A 37 2.04 2.81 18.25
C ILE A 37 1.12 2.04 17.32
N LYS A 38 0.71 2.68 16.21
CA LYS A 38 0.05 2.02 15.09
C LYS A 38 1.00 1.96 13.90
N SER A 39 1.37 0.76 13.49
CA SER A 39 2.15 0.53 12.29
C SER A 39 1.23 0.10 11.15
N VAL A 40 1.37 0.74 9.99
CA VAL A 40 0.61 0.42 8.77
C VAL A 40 1.58 0.08 7.67
N PHE A 41 1.55 -1.16 7.22
CA PHE A 41 2.45 -1.67 6.19
C PHE A 41 1.68 -1.89 4.89
N LYS A 42 2.27 -1.50 3.76
CA LYS A 42 1.74 -1.85 2.43
C LYS A 42 2.06 -3.32 2.15
N LEU A 43 1.05 -4.10 1.80
CA LEU A 43 1.18 -5.47 1.32
C LEU A 43 0.77 -5.51 -0.15
N PHE A 44 1.73 -5.72 -1.03
CA PHE A 44 1.49 -5.86 -2.47
C PHE A 44 1.35 -7.34 -2.80
N TYR A 45 0.19 -7.74 -3.34
CA TYR A 45 0.00 -9.06 -3.92
C TYR A 45 0.28 -9.01 -5.42
N ARG A 46 1.29 -9.76 -5.87
CA ARG A 46 1.67 -9.84 -7.29
C ARG A 46 1.18 -11.17 -7.89
N PRO A 47 0.20 -11.15 -8.81
CA PRO A 47 -0.24 -12.36 -9.49
C PRO A 47 0.83 -12.91 -10.45
N HIS A 48 0.78 -14.22 -10.70
CA HIS A 48 1.66 -14.91 -11.66
C HIS A 48 1.48 -14.44 -13.12
N GLY A 49 0.38 -13.78 -13.46
CA GLY A 49 0.10 -13.28 -14.81
C GLY A 49 0.93 -12.05 -15.22
N LEU A 50 1.65 -11.42 -14.29
CA LEU A 50 2.58 -10.32 -14.58
C LEU A 50 3.94 -10.87 -14.95
N THR A 51 4.25 -10.87 -16.25
CA THR A 51 5.49 -11.42 -16.81
C THR A 51 6.70 -10.50 -16.62
N GLU A 52 6.49 -9.20 -16.52
CA GLU A 52 7.56 -8.21 -16.34
C GLU A 52 8.15 -8.27 -14.94
N THR A 53 9.43 -7.95 -14.80
CA THR A 53 10.05 -7.80 -13.47
C THR A 53 9.72 -6.45 -12.83
N VAL A 54 10.01 -6.30 -11.54
CA VAL A 54 9.81 -5.04 -10.82
C VAL A 54 10.74 -3.95 -11.38
N GLU A 55 11.97 -4.35 -11.74
CA GLU A 55 12.99 -3.48 -12.31
C GLU A 55 12.59 -2.98 -13.70
N GLU A 56 12.03 -3.86 -14.52
CA GLU A 56 11.52 -3.52 -15.85
C GLU A 56 10.31 -2.60 -15.79
N ALA A 57 9.34 -2.90 -14.91
CA ALA A 57 8.15 -2.09 -14.74
C ALA A 57 8.49 -0.65 -14.30
N THR A 58 9.53 -0.48 -13.48
CA THR A 58 9.96 0.85 -13.00
C THR A 58 10.48 1.74 -14.14
N LYS A 59 11.11 1.15 -15.16
CA LYS A 59 11.63 1.90 -16.33
C LYS A 59 10.53 2.45 -17.22
N LYS A 60 9.30 1.94 -17.12
CA LYS A 60 8.14 2.33 -17.94
C LYS A 60 7.28 3.44 -17.30
N ILE A 61 7.80 4.11 -16.27
CA ILE A 61 7.11 5.25 -15.66
C ILE A 61 7.27 6.47 -16.58
N ILE A 62 6.14 7.04 -16.99
CA ILE A 62 6.08 8.21 -17.88
C ILE A 62 5.80 9.45 -17.03
N PHE A 63 6.59 10.49 -17.24
CA PHE A 63 6.42 11.80 -16.61
C PHE A 63 5.89 12.79 -17.65
N SER A 64 4.89 13.58 -17.29
CA SER A 64 4.35 14.63 -18.15
C SER A 64 3.96 15.84 -17.32
N ILE A 65 4.02 17.04 -17.91
CA ILE A 65 3.52 18.26 -17.27
C ILE A 65 2.20 18.62 -17.94
N ASN A 66 1.16 18.88 -17.15
CA ASN A 66 -0.14 19.30 -17.69
C ASN A 66 -0.20 20.82 -17.92
N ASN A 67 -1.29 21.28 -18.52
CA ASN A 67 -1.51 22.71 -18.84
C ASN A 67 -1.52 23.61 -17.58
N LYS A 68 -1.76 23.04 -16.40
CA LYS A 68 -1.71 23.73 -15.10
C LYS A 68 -0.31 23.73 -14.46
N LYS A 69 0.70 23.25 -15.19
CA LYS A 69 2.10 23.09 -14.75
C LYS A 69 2.28 22.08 -13.61
N GLU A 70 1.38 21.11 -13.50
CA GLU A 70 1.50 20.02 -12.53
C GLU A 70 2.26 18.82 -13.14
N MET A 71 3.12 18.19 -12.35
CA MET A 71 3.79 16.95 -12.74
C MET A 71 2.84 15.76 -12.59
N ILE A 72 2.58 15.07 -13.70
CA ILE A 72 1.77 13.85 -13.75
C ILE A 72 2.71 12.66 -13.97
N ILE A 73 2.68 11.72 -13.04
CA ILE A 73 3.39 10.45 -13.11
C ILE A 73 2.38 9.38 -13.54
N LYS A 74 2.62 8.74 -14.69
CA LYS A 74 1.79 7.67 -15.23
C LYS A 74 2.58 6.37 -15.27
N LYS A 75 1.96 5.28 -14.82
CA LYS A 75 2.45 3.93 -15.14
C LYS A 75 1.96 3.59 -16.56
N GLN A 76 2.85 3.19 -17.45
CA GLN A 76 2.46 2.63 -18.74
C GLN A 76 1.77 1.28 -18.48
N LEU A 77 0.49 1.18 -18.85
CA LEU A 77 -0.29 -0.06 -18.79
C LEU A 77 0.02 -0.94 -19.99
#